data_AF-A0AB34PHH2-F1
#
_entry.id   AF-A0AB34PHH2-F1
#
_cell.length_a   1.000
_cell.length_b   1.000
_cell.length_c   1.000
_cell.angle_alpha   90.00
_cell.angle_beta   90.00
_cell.angle_gamma   90.00
#
_symmetry.space_group_name_H-M   'P 1'
#
loop_
_entity.id
_entity.type
_entity.pdbx_description
1 polymer ?
#
loop_
_entity_poly.entity_id
_entity_poly.type
_entity_poly.pdbx_seq_one_letter_code
_entity_poly.pdbx_strand_id
1 'polypeptide(L)'
;MLFVFSVLSSVFVGYAQQEKTFLPEIRGTVRGKFEYQPDINKGRFGVRNARFGISGYVTEHLQYKSEVDLSDEGRIRMLDAYVRLNPIQNGRFTIGQMRVPFTIDAHRSPHEQYFANRSFIAKQVGNVRDVGAAAYYKIQTRLPIILEAGIFNGSGLYENKNFWTDNFNFSTKLQLLSPSGFNLTLSMQKSKTGDVFTYMYNGGMYYHAGPWHLEAEYMLKKYEKGAFPDMSAVDAFICYDLPVRRLFKKISFLCRYDYMGDHSNGIYGPDRKLQLSDAERHRATAGLTFSLAKPFVSDIRINYEKYFYSKEAPIKISEQDKIVVELMTRF
;
A
#
# COMPACT_ATOMS: atom_id res chain seq x y z
N MET A 1 -41.98 -36.49 -27.93
CA MET A 1 -41.70 -36.47 -26.48
C MET A 1 -40.36 -35.76 -26.29
N LEU A 2 -40.41 -34.56 -25.70
CA LEU A 2 -39.33 -33.67 -25.20
C LEU A 2 -38.16 -33.27 -26.12
N PHE A 3 -38.29 -32.07 -26.70
CA PHE A 3 -37.17 -31.15 -26.95
C PHE A 3 -36.81 -30.46 -25.62
N VAL A 4 -35.55 -30.56 -25.18
CA VAL A 4 -35.03 -29.82 -24.02
C VAL A 4 -34.25 -28.61 -24.56
N PHE A 5 -34.85 -27.42 -24.43
CA PHE A 5 -34.18 -26.15 -24.61
C PHE A 5 -33.35 -25.85 -23.36
N SER A 6 -32.02 -25.82 -23.49
CA SER A 6 -31.14 -25.26 -22.46
C SER A 6 -31.15 -23.73 -22.60
N VAL A 7 -31.81 -23.04 -21.67
CA VAL A 7 -31.72 -21.59 -21.53
C VAL A 7 -30.38 -21.25 -20.88
N LEU A 8 -29.38 -20.88 -21.69
CA LEU A 8 -28.21 -20.14 -21.23
C LEU A 8 -28.65 -18.70 -20.93
N SER A 9 -28.97 -18.42 -19.67
CA SER A 9 -29.15 -17.05 -19.18
C SER A 9 -27.78 -16.37 -19.08
N SER A 10 -27.42 -15.62 -20.13
CA SER A 10 -26.32 -14.68 -20.15
C SER A 10 -26.65 -13.50 -19.22
N VAL A 11 -26.03 -13.49 -18.03
CA VAL A 11 -26.05 -12.31 -17.16
C VAL A 11 -25.14 -11.26 -17.78
N PHE A 12 -25.74 -10.35 -18.56
CA PHE A 12 -25.12 -9.08 -18.89
C PHE A 12 -24.96 -8.29 -17.60
N VAL A 13 -23.73 -8.26 -17.06
CA VAL A 13 -23.36 -7.28 -16.03
C VAL A 13 -23.27 -5.94 -16.76
N GLY A 14 -24.38 -5.21 -16.78
CA GLY A 14 -24.40 -3.80 -17.14
C GLY A 14 -23.47 -3.05 -16.20
N TYR A 15 -22.42 -2.43 -16.74
CA TYR A 15 -21.64 -1.46 -15.99
C TYR A 15 -22.58 -0.31 -15.64
N ALA A 16 -22.95 -0.17 -14.36
CA ALA A 16 -23.54 1.05 -13.87
C ALA A 16 -22.54 2.18 -14.16
N GLN A 17 -22.87 3.03 -15.13
CA GLN A 17 -22.16 4.28 -15.35
C GLN A 17 -22.42 5.13 -14.11
N GLN A 18 -21.45 5.13 -13.20
CA GLN A 18 -21.51 5.93 -11.99
C GLN A 18 -21.68 7.39 -12.44
N GLU A 19 -22.81 8.00 -12.11
CA GLU A 19 -23.09 9.39 -12.46
C GLU A 19 -21.93 10.25 -11.97
N LYS A 20 -21.26 10.97 -12.89
CA LYS A 20 -20.17 11.85 -12.54
C LYS A 20 -20.77 13.06 -11.83
N THR A 21 -20.69 13.06 -10.51
CA THR A 21 -21.07 14.23 -9.73
C THR A 21 -19.90 15.22 -9.69
N PHE A 22 -20.20 16.50 -9.92
CA PHE A 22 -19.24 17.60 -9.76
C PHE A 22 -19.12 18.06 -8.30
N LEU A 23 -19.86 17.42 -7.39
CA LEU A 23 -19.74 17.65 -5.96
C LEU A 23 -18.42 17.07 -5.45
N PRO A 24 -17.62 17.87 -4.72
CA PRO A 24 -16.43 17.36 -4.06
C PRO A 24 -16.76 16.22 -3.10
N GLU A 25 -16.00 15.14 -3.17
CA GLU A 25 -16.04 14.05 -2.21
C GLU A 25 -15.01 14.30 -1.12
N ILE A 26 -15.48 14.40 0.11
CA ILE A 26 -14.65 14.52 1.31
C ILE A 26 -14.50 13.13 1.93
N ARG A 27 -13.28 12.76 2.32
CA ARG A 27 -12.97 11.48 2.93
C ARG A 27 -12.07 11.66 4.15
N GLY A 28 -12.36 10.91 5.21
CA GLY A 28 -11.57 10.87 6.41
C GLY A 28 -11.16 9.43 6.78
N THR A 29 -10.02 9.28 7.45
CA THR A 29 -9.69 8.04 8.16
C THR A 29 -8.91 8.35 9.41
N VAL A 30 -9.42 7.92 10.57
CA VAL A 30 -8.76 8.06 11.87
C VAL A 30 -8.42 6.68 12.41
N ARG A 31 -7.20 6.53 12.92
CA ARG A 31 -6.68 5.30 13.50
C ARG A 31 -6.05 5.58 14.85
N GLY A 32 -6.76 5.23 15.91
CA GLY A 32 -6.22 5.21 17.27
C GLY A 32 -5.69 3.82 17.59
N LYS A 33 -4.53 3.74 18.26
CA LYS A 33 -3.96 2.45 18.66
C LYS A 33 -3.37 2.46 20.05
N PHE A 34 -3.37 1.27 20.65
CA PHE A 34 -2.59 0.90 21.82
C PHE A 34 -1.60 -0.19 21.41
N GLU A 35 -0.36 -0.07 21.88
CA GLU A 35 0.68 -1.08 21.68
C GLU A 35 1.27 -1.46 23.03
N TYR A 36 1.45 -2.76 23.26
CA TYR A 36 2.13 -3.31 24.44
C TYR A 36 3.31 -4.17 24.01
N GLN A 37 4.48 -3.93 24.59
CA GLN A 37 5.70 -4.70 24.34
C GLN A 37 6.02 -5.56 25.56
N PRO A 38 5.93 -6.91 25.45
CA PRO A 38 6.22 -7.81 26.56
C PRO A 38 7.67 -7.72 27.07
N ASP A 39 8.63 -7.59 26.15
CA ASP A 39 10.08 -7.65 26.48
C ASP A 39 10.53 -6.55 27.43
N ILE A 40 9.91 -5.37 27.34
CA ILE A 40 10.19 -4.21 28.20
C ILE A 40 9.06 -3.91 29.17
N ASN A 41 7.98 -4.71 29.17
CA ASN A 41 6.78 -4.53 29.98
C ASN A 41 6.21 -3.09 29.94
N LYS A 42 6.06 -2.53 28.74
CA LYS A 42 5.57 -1.15 28.55
C LYS A 42 4.48 -1.08 27.49
N GLY A 43 3.51 -0.20 27.74
CA GLY A 43 2.43 0.13 26.81
C GLY A 43 2.49 1.58 26.35
N ARG A 44 1.89 1.87 25.19
CA ARG A 44 1.69 3.25 24.71
C ARG A 44 0.40 3.38 23.92
N PHE A 45 -0.23 4.55 24.03
CA PHE A 45 -1.28 4.99 23.12
C PHE A 45 -0.68 5.86 22.02
N GLY A 46 -1.29 5.86 20.85
CA GLY A 46 -0.89 6.74 19.76
C GLY A 46 -1.96 6.86 18.69
N VAL A 47 -1.88 7.96 17.94
CA VAL A 47 -2.66 8.15 16.72
C VAL A 47 -1.79 7.73 15.54
N ARG A 48 -2.18 6.64 14.87
CA ARG A 48 -1.41 6.10 13.74
C ARG A 48 -1.60 6.94 12.48
N ASN A 49 -2.84 7.31 12.17
CA ASN A 49 -3.21 8.15 11.04
C ASN A 49 -4.39 9.03 11.44
N ALA A 50 -4.39 10.27 10.97
CA ALA A 50 -5.55 11.17 10.99
C ALA A 50 -5.63 11.83 9.61
N ARG A 51 -6.13 11.07 8.65
CA ARG A 51 -6.08 11.44 7.24
C ARG A 51 -7.36 12.14 6.81
N PHE A 52 -7.19 13.19 6.02
CA PHE A 52 -8.26 13.94 5.39
C PHE A 52 -7.94 14.14 3.91
N GLY A 53 -8.94 13.97 3.05
CA GLY A 53 -8.78 14.17 1.62
C GLY A 53 -10.04 14.72 0.97
N ILE A 54 -9.82 15.43 -0.12
CA ILE A 54 -10.85 15.95 -1.00
C ILE A 54 -10.50 15.56 -2.44
N SER A 55 -11.50 15.10 -3.18
CA SER A 55 -11.36 14.79 -4.61
C SER A 55 -12.65 15.06 -5.35
N GLY A 56 -12.56 15.36 -6.63
CA GLY A 56 -13.75 15.58 -7.45
C GLY A 56 -13.42 15.76 -8.91
N TYR A 57 -14.48 15.88 -9.71
CA TYR A 57 -14.41 16.27 -11.11
C TYR A 57 -14.61 17.77 -11.24
N VAL A 58 -13.75 18.43 -12.02
CA VAL A 58 -13.96 19.81 -12.49
C VAL A 58 -14.73 19.79 -13.82
N THR A 59 -14.38 18.86 -14.69
CA THR A 59 -15.07 18.57 -15.94
C THR A 59 -15.16 17.05 -16.11
N GLU A 60 -15.84 16.55 -17.15
CA GLU A 60 -15.92 15.10 -17.40
C GLU A 60 -14.55 14.42 -17.59
N HIS A 61 -13.55 15.20 -17.99
CA HIS A 61 -12.19 14.75 -18.30
C HIS A 61 -11.16 15.20 -17.27
N LEU A 62 -11.48 16.15 -16.38
CA LEU A 62 -10.53 16.73 -15.43
C LEU A 62 -10.94 16.45 -13.99
N GLN A 63 -10.02 15.88 -13.22
CA GLN A 63 -10.16 15.57 -11.80
C GLN A 63 -9.05 16.22 -10.97
N TYR A 64 -9.30 16.38 -9.68
CA TYR A 64 -8.30 16.78 -8.70
C TYR A 64 -8.33 15.86 -7.48
N LYS A 65 -7.21 15.78 -6.77
CA LYS A 65 -7.12 15.17 -5.44
C LYS A 65 -6.14 15.97 -4.58
N SER A 66 -6.55 16.22 -3.34
CA SER A 66 -5.69 16.70 -2.26
C SER A 66 -5.89 15.83 -1.03
N GLU A 67 -4.81 15.35 -0.42
CA GLU A 67 -4.84 14.46 0.75
C GLU A 67 -3.70 14.80 1.71
N VAL A 68 -4.05 14.99 2.98
CA VAL A 68 -3.11 15.28 4.09
C VAL A 68 -3.30 14.25 5.20
N ASP A 69 -2.21 13.79 5.79
CA ASP A 69 -2.23 13.09 7.07
C ASP A 69 -1.89 14.09 8.17
N LEU A 70 -2.88 14.44 8.99
CA LEU A 70 -2.71 15.36 10.12
C LEU A 70 -1.93 14.68 11.27
N SER A 71 -1.80 13.35 11.26
CA SER A 71 -0.99 12.62 12.24
C SER A 71 -0.52 11.27 11.69
N ASP A 72 0.55 11.26 10.90
CA ASP A 72 1.32 10.05 10.59
C ASP A 72 2.34 9.82 11.71
N GLU A 73 1.91 9.08 12.75
CA GLU A 73 2.68 8.86 13.99
C GLU A 73 3.13 10.18 14.65
N GLY A 74 2.21 11.16 14.69
CA GLY A 74 2.44 12.48 15.32
C GLY A 74 3.07 13.54 14.41
N ARG A 75 3.28 13.25 13.12
CA ARG A 75 3.77 14.23 12.14
C ARG A 75 2.72 14.53 11.08
N ILE A 76 2.58 15.80 10.73
CA ILE A 76 1.75 16.21 9.59
C ILE A 76 2.52 15.88 8.30
N ARG A 77 1.84 15.25 7.34
CA ARG A 77 2.41 14.92 6.02
C ARG A 77 1.44 15.26 4.90
N MET A 78 1.90 16.03 3.93
CA MET A 78 1.19 16.19 2.66
C MET A 78 1.36 14.90 1.84
N LEU A 79 0.29 14.23 1.48
CA LEU A 79 0.36 12.93 0.80
C LEU A 79 0.23 13.10 -0.70
N ASP A 80 -0.96 13.46 -1.16
CA ASP A 80 -1.27 13.56 -2.57
C ASP A 80 -1.77 14.97 -2.89
N ALA A 81 -1.26 15.58 -3.95
CA ALA A 81 -1.71 16.86 -4.49
C ALA A 81 -1.48 16.85 -6.00
N TYR A 82 -2.52 16.50 -6.76
CA TYR A 82 -2.40 16.36 -8.19
C TYR A 82 -3.69 16.71 -8.93
N VAL A 83 -3.53 16.96 -10.22
CA VAL A 83 -4.63 16.99 -11.19
C VAL A 83 -4.51 15.79 -12.12
N ARG A 84 -5.65 15.33 -12.63
CA ARG A 84 -5.73 14.16 -13.50
C ARG A 84 -6.63 14.44 -14.70
N LEU A 85 -6.10 14.18 -15.88
CA LEU A 85 -6.81 14.23 -17.15
C LEU A 85 -7.18 12.82 -17.60
N ASN A 86 -8.38 12.63 -18.13
CA ASN A 86 -8.86 11.40 -18.76
C ASN A 86 -9.10 11.66 -20.25
N PRO A 87 -8.04 11.74 -21.08
CA PRO A 87 -8.14 12.18 -22.46
C PRO A 87 -8.83 11.16 -23.36
N ILE A 88 -8.80 9.87 -22.99
CA ILE A 88 -9.40 8.77 -23.73
C ILE A 88 -10.11 7.81 -22.76
N GLN A 89 -11.01 6.97 -23.28
CA GLN A 89 -11.61 5.91 -22.49
C GLN A 89 -10.51 4.99 -21.92
N ASN A 90 -10.62 4.65 -20.63
CA ASN A 90 -9.67 3.79 -19.90
C ASN A 90 -8.24 4.34 -19.76
N GLY A 91 -7.95 5.56 -20.26
CA GLY A 91 -6.67 6.24 -20.13
C GLY A 91 -6.72 7.36 -19.12
N ARG A 92 -5.66 7.51 -18.31
CA ARG A 92 -5.51 8.60 -17.35
C ARG A 92 -4.09 9.14 -17.38
N PHE A 93 -3.97 10.45 -17.30
CA PHE A 93 -2.71 11.15 -17.12
C PHE A 93 -2.80 11.97 -15.83
N THR A 94 -1.84 11.82 -14.94
CA THR A 94 -1.80 12.48 -13.63
C THR A 94 -0.51 13.29 -13.52
N ILE A 95 -0.59 14.51 -13.02
CA ILE A 95 0.59 15.35 -12.75
C ILE A 95 0.46 16.05 -11.38
N GLY A 96 1.54 16.02 -10.62
CA GLY A 96 1.62 16.57 -9.27
C GLY A 96 2.29 15.61 -8.29
N GLN A 97 2.04 15.81 -7.00
CA GLN A 97 2.53 14.93 -5.95
C GLN A 97 1.62 13.73 -5.78
N MET A 98 2.16 12.52 -5.88
CA MET A 98 1.39 11.29 -5.75
C MET A 98 2.25 10.13 -5.25
N ARG A 99 1.58 9.03 -4.87
CA ARG A 99 2.27 7.75 -4.65
C ARG A 99 2.79 7.19 -5.98
N VAL A 100 4.05 6.76 -5.98
CA VAL A 100 4.70 6.18 -7.15
C VAL A 100 4.15 4.76 -7.40
N PRO A 101 3.68 4.44 -8.62
CA PRO A 101 3.06 3.15 -8.93
C PRO A 101 4.10 2.02 -8.87
N PHE A 102 4.04 1.19 -7.83
CA PHE A 102 5.04 0.14 -7.60
C PHE A 102 4.43 -1.12 -6.97
N THR A 103 4.23 -1.18 -5.65
CA THR A 103 3.80 -2.41 -4.94
C THR A 103 2.29 -2.65 -4.93
N ILE A 104 1.86 -3.81 -4.44
CA ILE A 104 0.49 -4.11 -4.02
C ILE A 104 0.26 -3.51 -2.64
N ASP A 105 1.02 -3.94 -1.63
CA ASP A 105 0.68 -3.65 -0.23
C ASP A 105 0.81 -2.16 0.11
N ALA A 106 1.88 -1.50 -0.36
CA ALA A 106 2.08 -0.10 -0.05
C ALA A 106 1.02 0.82 -0.67
N HIS A 107 0.30 0.36 -1.71
CA HIS A 107 -0.73 1.14 -2.39
C HIS A 107 -2.06 1.19 -1.63
N ARG A 108 -2.27 0.29 -0.66
CA ARG A 108 -3.49 0.29 0.16
C ARG A 108 -3.63 1.57 0.98
N SER A 109 -4.86 2.08 1.04
CA SER A 109 -5.23 3.13 1.98
C SER A 109 -5.25 2.57 3.41
N PRO A 110 -5.14 3.41 4.45
CA PRO A 110 -5.08 2.92 5.83
C PRO A 110 -6.26 2.02 6.25
N HIS A 111 -7.46 2.29 5.73
CA HIS A 111 -8.67 1.49 6.00
C HIS A 111 -8.78 0.21 5.15
N GLU A 112 -7.95 0.06 4.10
CA GLU A 112 -7.88 -1.15 3.26
C GLU A 112 -6.81 -2.13 3.76
N GLN A 113 -6.00 -1.73 4.74
CA GLN A 113 -4.99 -2.60 5.35
C GLN A 113 -5.68 -3.73 6.15
N TYR A 114 -5.15 -4.94 6.04
CA TYR A 114 -5.63 -6.11 6.79
C TYR A 114 -5.13 -6.12 8.24
N PHE A 115 -3.90 -5.64 8.44
CA PHE A 115 -3.21 -5.61 9.74
C PHE A 115 -3.09 -4.16 10.25
N ALA A 116 -2.94 -4.00 11.55
CA ALA A 116 -2.74 -2.69 12.19
C ALA A 116 -1.41 -2.05 11.75
N ASN A 117 -0.32 -2.81 11.69
CA ASN A 117 0.94 -2.32 11.13
C ASN A 117 1.18 -2.89 9.73
N ARG A 118 1.75 -2.05 8.87
CA ARG A 118 2.17 -2.40 7.50
C ARG A 118 3.24 -3.48 7.48
N SER A 119 3.35 -4.19 6.36
CA SER A 119 4.48 -5.08 6.05
C SER A 119 5.81 -4.30 6.02
N PHE A 120 6.94 -5.00 6.02
CA PHE A 120 8.24 -4.35 5.84
C PHE A 120 8.36 -3.67 4.47
N ILE A 121 7.84 -4.33 3.42
CA ILE A 121 7.73 -3.75 2.07
C ILE A 121 7.01 -2.40 2.12
N ALA A 122 5.82 -2.33 2.69
CA ALA A 122 5.02 -1.11 2.70
C ALA A 122 5.44 -0.07 3.75
N LYS A 123 6.25 -0.46 4.74
CA LYS A 123 6.74 0.44 5.79
C LYS A 123 8.06 1.10 5.39
N GLN A 124 9.01 0.35 4.84
CA GLN A 124 10.40 0.78 4.71
C GLN A 124 10.87 0.98 3.27
N VAL A 125 10.29 0.27 2.30
CA VAL A 125 10.89 0.15 0.97
C VAL A 125 9.97 0.69 -0.14
N GLY A 126 8.76 0.14 -0.26
CA GLY A 126 7.88 0.34 -1.41
C GLY A 126 6.89 1.50 -1.29
N ASN A 127 6.84 2.23 -0.17
CA ASN A 127 5.91 3.35 0.01
C ASN A 127 6.55 4.70 -0.38
N VAL A 128 6.84 4.86 -1.67
CA VAL A 128 7.43 6.09 -2.20
C VAL A 128 6.34 7.05 -2.68
N ARG A 129 6.50 8.33 -2.34
CA ARG A 129 5.70 9.45 -2.85
C ARG A 129 6.63 10.53 -3.36
N ASP A 130 6.24 11.13 -4.48
CA ASP A 130 7.09 12.07 -5.19
C ASP A 130 6.27 12.97 -6.11
N VAL A 131 6.89 14.04 -6.60
CA VAL A 131 6.32 14.95 -7.60
C VAL A 131 6.73 14.48 -8.99
N GLY A 132 5.75 14.34 -9.88
CA GLY A 132 6.00 13.89 -11.24
C GLY A 132 4.75 13.77 -12.09
N ALA A 133 4.87 13.01 -13.16
CA ALA A 133 3.77 12.67 -14.05
C ALA A 133 3.64 11.15 -14.20
N ALA A 134 2.40 10.67 -14.26
CA ALA A 134 2.11 9.25 -14.44
C ALA A 134 0.97 9.04 -15.45
N ALA A 135 1.14 8.04 -16.30
CA ALA A 135 0.13 7.55 -17.22
C ALA A 135 -0.41 6.19 -16.73
N TYR A 136 -1.69 5.99 -16.97
CA TYR A 136 -2.42 4.76 -16.66
C TYR A 136 -3.23 4.38 -17.89
N TYR A 137 -3.24 3.10 -18.25
CA TYR A 137 -4.12 2.57 -19.28
C TYR A 137 -4.67 1.20 -18.90
N LYS A 138 -5.98 1.00 -19.06
CA LYS A 138 -6.64 -0.29 -18.82
C LYS A 138 -7.08 -0.91 -20.15
N ILE A 139 -6.52 -2.07 -20.47
CA ILE A 139 -6.89 -2.87 -21.63
C ILE A 139 -7.98 -3.85 -21.19
N GLN A 140 -9.17 -3.68 -21.76
CA GLN A 140 -10.35 -4.45 -21.37
C GLN A 140 -10.46 -5.70 -22.27
N THR A 141 -9.76 -6.76 -21.86
CA THR A 141 -9.84 -8.09 -22.50
C THR A 141 -10.55 -9.09 -21.56
N ARG A 142 -10.57 -10.39 -21.91
CA ARG A 142 -11.02 -11.47 -21.00
C ARG A 142 -10.22 -11.52 -19.70
N LEU A 143 -8.96 -11.08 -19.73
CA LEU A 143 -8.08 -10.91 -18.57
C LEU A 143 -7.63 -9.45 -18.54
N PRO A 144 -8.41 -8.53 -17.91
CA PRO A 144 -8.08 -7.12 -17.90
C PRO A 144 -6.64 -6.84 -17.48
N ILE A 145 -5.94 -6.05 -18.30
CA ILE A 145 -4.56 -5.65 -18.07
C ILE A 145 -4.54 -4.17 -17.71
N ILE A 146 -3.80 -3.83 -16.65
CA ILE A 146 -3.55 -2.46 -16.24
C ILE A 146 -2.06 -2.17 -16.43
N LEU A 147 -1.76 -1.09 -17.14
CA LEU A 147 -0.42 -0.57 -17.32
C LEU A 147 -0.33 0.80 -16.67
N GLU A 148 0.66 0.99 -15.81
CA GLU A 148 0.98 2.27 -15.20
C GLU A 148 2.46 2.56 -15.40
N ALA A 149 2.78 3.80 -15.77
CA ALA A 149 4.16 4.26 -15.90
C ALA A 149 4.25 5.70 -15.43
N GLY A 150 5.35 6.08 -14.79
CA GLY A 150 5.55 7.46 -14.34
C GLY A 150 7.01 7.86 -14.26
N ILE A 151 7.23 9.16 -14.33
CA ILE A 151 8.52 9.84 -14.22
C ILE A 151 8.40 10.86 -13.08
N PHE A 152 9.38 10.88 -12.20
CA PHE A 152 9.34 11.64 -10.95
C PHE A 152 10.69 12.31 -10.66
N ASN A 153 10.67 13.41 -9.91
CA ASN A 153 11.87 14.18 -9.62
C ASN A 153 12.88 13.41 -8.75
N GLY A 154 12.41 12.63 -7.78
CA GLY A 154 13.24 11.98 -6.78
C GLY A 154 13.50 12.80 -5.54
N SER A 155 12.81 13.93 -5.38
CA SER A 155 12.95 14.81 -4.20
C SER A 155 12.09 14.39 -3.01
N GLY A 156 11.16 13.46 -3.23
CA GLY A 156 10.27 12.97 -2.19
C GLY A 156 9.14 13.96 -1.89
N LEU A 157 8.75 14.05 -0.62
CA LEU A 157 7.52 14.75 -0.21
C LEU A 157 7.68 16.26 0.00
N TYR A 158 8.86 16.74 0.38
CA TYR A 158 9.02 18.10 0.92
C TYR A 158 9.97 18.99 0.10
N GLU A 159 10.88 18.41 -0.67
CA GLU A 159 11.96 19.15 -1.33
C GLU A 159 11.64 19.39 -2.80
N ASN A 160 10.47 19.93 -3.14
CA ASN A 160 10.07 20.06 -4.56
C ASN A 160 10.28 21.46 -5.18
N LYS A 161 10.41 22.53 -4.38
CA LYS A 161 10.48 23.91 -4.89
C LYS A 161 11.78 24.23 -5.65
N ASN A 162 12.93 23.85 -5.09
CA ASN A 162 14.25 24.20 -5.62
C ASN A 162 15.02 22.98 -6.15
N PHE A 163 14.32 21.87 -6.42
CA PHE A 163 14.94 20.63 -6.86
C PHE A 163 14.94 20.54 -8.38
N TRP A 164 16.02 21.06 -8.96
CA TRP A 164 16.29 20.92 -10.39
C TRP A 164 17.10 19.66 -10.62
N THR A 165 16.63 18.79 -11.52
CA THR A 165 17.32 17.53 -11.80
C THR A 165 17.25 17.17 -13.28
N ASP A 166 18.32 16.54 -13.76
CA ASP A 166 18.45 15.84 -15.03
C ASP A 166 18.33 14.31 -14.85
N ASN A 167 18.16 13.86 -13.61
CA ASN A 167 18.27 12.46 -13.19
C ASN A 167 16.95 11.95 -12.60
N PHE A 168 15.92 11.90 -13.44
CA PHE A 168 14.59 11.50 -13.02
C PHE A 168 14.51 10.04 -12.56
N ASN A 169 13.65 9.81 -11.56
CA ASN A 169 13.17 8.51 -11.17
C ASN A 169 12.07 8.05 -12.12
N PHE A 170 11.94 6.75 -12.31
CA PHE A 170 10.84 6.19 -13.08
C PHE A 170 10.25 4.98 -12.38
N SER A 171 9.00 4.69 -12.67
CA SER A 171 8.33 3.48 -12.21
C SER A 171 7.40 2.94 -13.27
N THR A 172 7.32 1.62 -13.37
CA THR A 172 6.38 0.91 -14.22
C THR A 172 5.69 -0.18 -13.40
N LYS A 173 4.40 -0.38 -13.67
CA LYS A 173 3.57 -1.39 -13.00
C LYS A 173 2.62 -2.01 -14.01
N LEU A 174 2.59 -3.32 -14.02
CA LEU A 174 1.69 -4.15 -14.82
C LEU A 174 0.84 -4.98 -13.88
N GLN A 175 -0.47 -4.98 -14.08
CA GLN A 175 -1.40 -5.82 -13.32
C GLN A 175 -2.26 -6.64 -14.27
N LEU A 176 -2.35 -7.94 -14.02
CA LEU A 176 -3.29 -8.85 -14.66
C LEU A 176 -4.40 -9.16 -13.66
N LEU A 177 -5.64 -8.91 -14.05
CA LEU A 177 -6.82 -9.16 -13.24
C LEU A 177 -7.61 -10.30 -13.86
N SER A 178 -7.77 -11.41 -13.14
CA SER A 178 -8.65 -12.49 -13.56
C SER A 178 -10.05 -12.31 -12.99
N PRO A 179 -11.11 -12.54 -13.78
CA PRO A 179 -12.48 -12.63 -13.26
C PRO A 179 -12.67 -13.68 -12.17
N SER A 180 -11.78 -14.68 -12.08
CA SER A 180 -11.79 -15.73 -11.06
C SER A 180 -11.28 -15.28 -9.68
N GLY A 181 -10.97 -14.00 -9.48
CA GLY A 181 -10.46 -13.46 -8.22
C GLY A 181 -8.93 -13.52 -8.06
N PHE A 182 -8.21 -13.94 -9.09
CA PHE A 182 -6.74 -13.93 -9.13
C PHE A 182 -6.19 -12.60 -9.65
N ASN A 183 -5.09 -12.13 -9.08
CA ASN A 183 -4.29 -11.01 -9.58
C ASN A 183 -2.82 -11.38 -9.62
N LEU A 184 -2.13 -10.87 -10.65
CA LEU A 184 -0.69 -10.80 -10.71
C LEU A 184 -0.28 -9.35 -10.91
N THR A 185 0.68 -8.86 -10.12
CA THR A 185 1.25 -7.53 -10.24
C THR A 185 2.76 -7.64 -10.37
N LEU A 186 3.32 -7.01 -11.40
CA LEU A 186 4.75 -6.89 -11.63
C LEU A 186 5.11 -5.42 -11.72
N SER A 187 6.23 -5.02 -11.12
CA SER A 187 6.65 -3.62 -11.17
C SER A 187 8.16 -3.46 -11.06
N MET A 188 8.65 -2.36 -11.63
CA MET A 188 10.04 -1.96 -11.60
C MET A 188 10.10 -0.47 -11.28
N GLN A 189 11.07 -0.08 -10.47
CA GLN A 189 11.31 1.32 -10.12
C GLN A 189 12.81 1.61 -10.11
N LYS A 190 13.20 2.75 -10.69
CA LYS A 190 14.49 3.38 -10.45
C LYS A 190 14.28 4.56 -9.50
N SER A 191 15.01 4.58 -8.40
CA SER A 191 14.95 5.67 -7.42
C SER A 191 16.31 6.02 -6.83
N LYS A 192 16.45 7.18 -6.19
CA LYS A 192 17.65 7.51 -5.40
C LYS A 192 17.44 7.14 -3.93
N THR A 193 18.46 6.54 -3.34
CA THR A 193 18.58 6.30 -1.89
C THR A 193 19.83 7.05 -1.43
N GLY A 194 19.64 8.23 -0.84
CA GLY A 194 20.74 9.20 -0.69
C GLY A 194 21.12 9.76 -2.06
N ASP A 195 22.39 9.68 -2.41
CA ASP A 195 22.93 10.03 -3.73
C ASP A 195 23.14 8.80 -4.65
N VAL A 196 22.85 7.58 -4.17
CA VAL A 196 23.04 6.33 -4.91
C VAL A 196 21.75 5.94 -5.63
N PHE A 197 21.85 5.53 -6.90
CA PHE A 197 20.71 4.94 -7.59
C PHE A 197 20.39 3.54 -7.06
N THR A 198 19.11 3.25 -6.97
CA THR A 198 18.59 1.96 -6.57
C THR A 198 17.58 1.48 -7.58
N TYR A 199 17.66 0.20 -7.91
CA TYR A 199 16.78 -0.47 -8.84
C TYR A 199 15.95 -1.49 -8.05
N MET A 200 14.65 -1.30 -8.06
CA MET A 200 13.72 -2.13 -7.31
C MET A 200 12.83 -2.89 -8.26
N TYR A 201 12.66 -4.19 -7.99
CA TYR A 201 11.83 -5.10 -8.75
C TYR A 201 10.87 -5.76 -7.79
N ASN A 202 9.59 -5.80 -8.17
CA ASN A 202 8.55 -6.32 -7.31
C ASN A 202 7.61 -7.23 -8.09
N GLY A 203 7.26 -8.36 -7.50
CA GLY A 203 6.31 -9.32 -8.02
C GLY A 203 5.38 -9.78 -6.91
N GLY A 204 4.08 -9.58 -7.10
CA GLY A 204 3.08 -10.00 -6.14
C GLY A 204 1.88 -10.62 -6.81
N MET A 205 1.16 -11.44 -6.07
CA MET A 205 -0.08 -12.05 -6.52
C MET A 205 -1.04 -12.18 -5.35
N TYR A 206 -2.33 -12.13 -5.66
CA TYR A 206 -3.35 -12.49 -4.69
C TYR A 206 -4.42 -13.37 -5.32
N TYR A 207 -5.10 -14.14 -4.48
CA TYR A 207 -6.26 -14.93 -4.85
C TYR A 207 -7.38 -14.70 -3.84
N HIS A 208 -8.55 -14.33 -4.35
CA HIS A 208 -9.75 -14.10 -3.56
C HIS A 208 -10.84 -15.10 -3.97
N ALA A 209 -11.27 -15.95 -3.04
CA ALA A 209 -12.28 -16.98 -3.27
C ALA A 209 -13.24 -17.10 -2.08
N GLY A 210 -14.43 -16.52 -2.23
CA GLY A 210 -15.44 -16.51 -1.17
C GLY A 210 -14.93 -15.80 0.09
N PRO A 211 -14.84 -16.48 1.25
CA PRO A 211 -14.33 -15.90 2.50
C PRO A 211 -12.80 -15.83 2.57
N TRP A 212 -12.10 -16.45 1.61
CA TRP A 212 -10.64 -16.55 1.63
C TRP A 212 -10.00 -15.46 0.79
N HIS A 213 -8.94 -14.87 1.33
CA HIS A 213 -8.01 -14.03 0.61
C HIS A 213 -6.57 -14.43 0.96
N LEU A 214 -5.78 -14.73 -0.07
CA LEU A 214 -4.37 -15.07 0.06
C LEU A 214 -3.57 -14.09 -0.78
N GLU A 215 -2.48 -13.58 -0.24
CA GLU A 215 -1.58 -12.68 -0.96
C GLU A 215 -0.12 -12.98 -0.63
N ALA A 216 0.73 -12.84 -1.64
CA ALA A 216 2.17 -12.87 -1.50
C ALA A 216 2.80 -11.81 -2.40
N GLU A 217 3.81 -11.10 -1.88
CA GLU A 217 4.59 -10.09 -2.56
C GLU A 217 6.08 -10.29 -2.25
N TYR A 218 6.91 -10.29 -3.28
CA TYR A 218 8.37 -10.34 -3.19
C TYR A 218 8.96 -9.09 -3.83
N MET A 219 9.96 -8.52 -3.18
CA MET A 219 10.69 -7.36 -3.67
C MET A 219 12.20 -7.60 -3.59
N LEU A 220 12.90 -7.15 -4.63
CA LEU A 220 14.36 -7.08 -4.68
C LEU A 220 14.78 -5.63 -4.90
N LYS A 221 15.64 -5.10 -4.03
CA LYS A 221 16.27 -3.78 -4.15
C LYS A 221 17.76 -3.97 -4.37
N LYS A 222 18.28 -3.40 -5.46
CA LYS A 222 19.70 -3.38 -5.79
C LYS A 222 20.26 -1.98 -5.65
N TYR A 223 21.46 -1.87 -5.07
CA TYR A 223 22.18 -0.60 -4.95
C TYR A 223 23.22 -0.49 -6.07
N GLU A 224 23.22 0.64 -6.76
CA GLU A 224 24.15 0.86 -7.87
C GLU A 224 25.61 0.75 -7.40
N LYS A 225 26.46 0.15 -8.24
CA LYS A 225 27.88 -0.13 -7.96
C LYS A 225 28.13 -0.93 -6.68
N GLY A 226 27.12 -1.64 -6.16
CA GLY A 226 27.26 -2.40 -4.92
C GLY A 226 27.52 -1.51 -3.70
N ALA A 227 27.01 -0.28 -3.70
CA ALA A 227 27.19 0.66 -2.58
C ALA A 227 26.63 0.15 -1.23
N PHE A 228 25.73 -0.83 -1.30
CA PHE A 228 25.21 -1.59 -0.16
C PHE A 228 24.78 -2.98 -0.67
N PRO A 229 24.75 -4.04 0.17
CA PRO A 229 24.23 -5.34 -0.23
C PRO A 229 22.82 -5.29 -0.82
N ASP A 230 22.56 -6.15 -1.81
CA ASP A 230 21.21 -6.33 -2.37
C ASP A 230 20.25 -6.80 -1.27
N MET A 231 19.04 -6.25 -1.26
CA MET A 231 18.06 -6.52 -0.22
C MET A 231 16.82 -7.17 -0.83
N SER A 232 16.42 -8.30 -0.25
CA SER A 232 15.18 -8.98 -0.55
C SER A 232 14.15 -8.77 0.56
N ALA A 233 12.89 -8.60 0.20
CA ALA A 233 11.78 -8.54 1.13
C ALA A 233 10.61 -9.40 0.66
N VAL A 234 9.87 -9.97 1.61
CA VAL A 234 8.69 -10.80 1.39
C VAL A 234 7.58 -10.31 2.30
N ASP A 235 6.36 -10.27 1.79
CA ASP A 235 5.11 -10.19 2.55
C ASP A 235 4.18 -11.28 2.04
N ALA A 236 3.71 -12.15 2.93
CA ALA A 236 2.72 -13.16 2.57
C ALA A 236 1.70 -13.32 3.68
N PHE A 237 0.41 -13.31 3.34
CA PHE A 237 -0.65 -13.43 4.33
C PHE A 237 -1.88 -14.16 3.81
N ILE A 238 -2.65 -14.65 4.79
CA ILE A 238 -3.96 -15.23 4.59
C ILE A 238 -4.98 -14.53 5.48
N CYS A 239 -6.17 -14.32 4.92
CA CYS A 239 -7.33 -13.78 5.60
C CYS A 239 -8.52 -14.71 5.37
N TYR A 240 -9.21 -15.05 6.45
CA TYR A 240 -10.50 -15.74 6.40
C TYR A 240 -11.58 -14.86 7.03
N ASP A 241 -12.55 -14.45 6.22
CA ASP A 241 -13.70 -13.65 6.64
C ASP A 241 -14.85 -14.55 7.09
N LEU A 242 -15.22 -14.50 8.37
CA LEU A 242 -16.41 -15.13 8.92
C LEU A 242 -17.53 -14.10 9.05
N PRO A 243 -18.62 -14.19 8.25
CA PRO A 243 -19.79 -13.33 8.42
C PRO A 243 -20.46 -13.59 9.77
N VAL A 244 -20.81 -12.52 10.48
CA VAL A 244 -21.53 -12.60 11.76
C VAL A 244 -22.78 -11.71 11.74
N ARG A 245 -23.68 -11.90 12.71
CA ARG A 245 -24.94 -11.14 12.81
C ARG A 245 -24.84 -10.12 13.96
N ARG A 246 -25.67 -9.06 13.90
CA ARG A 246 -25.83 -7.97 14.89
C ARG A 246 -24.76 -6.87 14.79
N LEU A 247 -24.04 -6.57 15.88
CA LEU A 247 -23.16 -5.41 16.01
C LEU A 247 -22.00 -5.43 15.00
N PHE A 248 -21.48 -6.62 14.73
CA PHE A 248 -20.43 -6.85 13.75
C PHE A 248 -21.02 -7.39 12.45
N LYS A 249 -20.42 -7.01 11.33
CA LYS A 249 -20.71 -7.57 10.00
C LYS A 249 -19.89 -8.83 9.74
N LYS A 250 -18.64 -8.84 10.17
CA LYS A 250 -17.72 -9.97 10.02
C LYS A 250 -16.63 -9.96 11.09
N ILE A 251 -16.05 -11.14 11.30
CA ILE A 251 -14.80 -11.34 12.02
C ILE A 251 -13.79 -11.92 11.03
N SER A 252 -12.63 -11.28 10.88
CA SER A 252 -11.56 -11.76 10.02
C SER A 252 -10.45 -12.39 10.85
N PHE A 253 -10.04 -13.59 10.48
CA PHE A 253 -8.89 -14.30 11.04
C PHE A 253 -7.70 -14.12 10.11
N LEU A 254 -6.58 -13.68 10.66
CA LEU A 254 -5.44 -13.19 9.89
C LEU A 254 -4.13 -13.83 10.35
N CYS A 255 -3.32 -14.25 9.38
CA CYS A 255 -1.93 -14.65 9.63
C CYS A 255 -1.05 -14.07 8.53
N ARG A 256 0.09 -13.46 8.90
CA ARG A 256 1.08 -12.89 7.98
C ARG A 256 2.48 -13.30 8.37
N TYR A 257 3.31 -13.48 7.37
CA TYR A 257 4.74 -13.57 7.46
C TYR A 257 5.38 -12.45 6.64
N ASP A 258 6.27 -11.68 7.27
CA ASP A 258 7.10 -10.68 6.62
C ASP A 258 8.58 -11.02 6.77
N TYR A 259 9.38 -10.74 5.76
CA TYR A 259 10.84 -10.78 5.80
C TYR A 259 11.42 -9.56 5.13
N MET A 260 12.53 -9.05 5.65
CA MET A 260 13.34 -8.05 4.98
C MET A 260 14.80 -8.28 5.36
N GLY A 261 15.67 -8.33 4.36
CA GLY A 261 17.13 -8.30 4.54
C GLY A 261 17.62 -6.95 5.06
N ASP A 262 18.93 -6.85 5.26
CA ASP A 262 19.57 -5.59 5.65
C ASP A 262 19.24 -4.47 4.67
N HIS A 263 18.78 -3.34 5.20
CA HIS A 263 18.29 -2.21 4.42
C HIS A 263 18.98 -0.91 4.81
N SER A 264 19.34 -0.10 3.81
CA SER A 264 19.82 1.26 3.97
C SER A 264 18.83 2.27 3.38
N ASN A 265 18.59 3.35 4.14
CA ASN A 265 17.76 4.48 3.72
C ASN A 265 18.55 5.59 3.02
N GLY A 266 19.86 5.41 2.78
CA GLY A 266 20.68 6.40 2.08
C GLY A 266 21.49 7.33 2.99
N ILE A 267 21.43 7.13 4.31
CA ILE A 267 22.29 7.87 5.25
C ILE A 267 23.71 7.31 5.19
N TYR A 268 24.67 8.22 5.06
CA TYR A 268 26.10 7.93 5.03
C TYR A 268 26.72 7.93 6.42
N GLY A 269 27.64 7.00 6.62
CA GLY A 269 28.50 6.97 7.79
C GLY A 269 29.73 7.87 7.66
N PRO A 270 30.53 7.98 8.74
CA PRO A 270 31.79 8.73 8.73
C PRO A 270 32.78 8.25 7.66
N ASP A 271 32.70 6.97 7.29
CA ASP A 271 33.51 6.30 6.26
C ASP A 271 33.02 6.54 4.82
N ARG A 272 31.99 7.38 4.64
CA ARG A 272 31.31 7.63 3.36
C ARG A 272 30.73 6.37 2.71
N LYS A 273 30.33 5.38 3.51
CA LYS A 273 29.52 4.24 3.06
C LYS A 273 28.09 4.36 3.55
N LEU A 274 27.17 3.74 2.82
CA LEU A 274 25.78 3.64 3.22
C LEU A 274 25.66 2.82 4.51
N GLN A 275 24.97 3.37 5.51
CA GLN A 275 24.79 2.69 6.80
C GLN A 275 23.57 1.77 6.81
N LEU A 276 23.69 0.69 7.59
CA LEU A 276 22.56 -0.15 7.95
C LEU A 276 21.52 0.68 8.70
N SER A 277 20.34 0.81 8.10
CA SER A 277 19.22 1.54 8.68
C SER A 277 18.24 0.61 9.38
N ASP A 278 17.98 -0.55 8.79
CA ASP A 278 17.10 -1.57 9.33
C ASP A 278 17.78 -2.93 9.17
N ALA A 279 17.97 -3.63 10.29
CA ALA A 279 18.59 -4.95 10.29
C ALA A 279 17.66 -6.02 9.71
N GLU A 280 18.27 -7.05 9.12
CA GLU A 280 17.60 -8.25 8.64
C GLU A 280 16.72 -8.86 9.73
N ARG A 281 15.48 -9.18 9.37
CA ARG A 281 14.53 -9.80 10.30
C ARG A 281 13.36 -10.46 9.62
N HIS A 282 12.76 -11.38 10.37
CA HIS A 282 11.48 -11.99 10.07
C HIS A 282 10.42 -11.50 11.05
N ARG A 283 9.16 -11.53 10.64
CA ARG A 283 8.04 -11.27 11.53
C ARG A 283 6.86 -12.17 11.20
N ALA A 284 6.37 -12.87 12.21
CA ALA A 284 5.08 -13.55 12.15
C ALA A 284 4.03 -12.69 12.86
N THR A 285 2.88 -12.48 12.21
CA THR A 285 1.75 -11.73 12.77
C THR A 285 0.51 -12.62 12.79
N ALA A 286 -0.12 -12.77 13.96
CA ALA A 286 -1.45 -13.35 14.08
C ALA A 286 -2.44 -12.25 14.44
N GLY A 287 -3.65 -12.27 13.86
CA GLY A 287 -4.58 -11.18 14.01
C GLY A 287 -6.06 -11.56 13.96
N LEU A 288 -6.86 -10.74 14.63
CA LEU A 288 -8.32 -10.73 14.55
C LEU A 288 -8.80 -9.32 14.19
N THR A 289 -9.75 -9.22 13.27
CA THR A 289 -10.40 -7.95 12.94
C THR A 289 -11.91 -8.10 13.10
N PHE A 290 -12.51 -7.22 13.89
CA PHE A 290 -13.95 -7.12 14.07
C PHE A 290 -14.45 -5.90 13.28
N SER A 291 -15.17 -6.15 12.19
CA SER A 291 -15.73 -5.07 11.37
C SER A 291 -17.14 -4.73 11.82
N LEU A 292 -17.34 -3.48 12.24
CA LEU A 292 -18.63 -2.94 12.66
C LEU A 292 -19.56 -2.71 11.47
N ALA A 293 -20.86 -2.71 11.74
CA ALA A 293 -21.87 -2.40 10.74
C ALA A 293 -21.90 -0.89 10.37
N LYS A 294 -22.49 -0.61 9.20
CA LYS A 294 -22.73 0.70 8.57
C LYS A 294 -23.21 1.80 9.55
N PRO A 295 -23.03 3.10 9.23
CA PRO A 295 -22.74 3.68 7.91
C PRO A 295 -21.27 3.74 7.50
N PHE A 296 -20.34 3.66 8.46
CA PHE A 296 -18.91 3.86 8.22
C PHE A 296 -18.12 2.56 8.30
N VAL A 297 -17.01 2.46 7.57
CA VAL A 297 -16.09 1.33 7.73
C VAL A 297 -15.35 1.55 9.03
N SER A 298 -15.71 0.79 10.07
CA SER A 298 -15.02 0.84 11.35
C SER A 298 -14.57 -0.55 11.76
N ASP A 299 -13.28 -0.69 12.08
CA ASP A 299 -12.67 -1.96 12.45
C ASP A 299 -12.02 -1.84 13.82
N ILE A 300 -12.19 -2.89 14.64
CA ILE A 300 -11.35 -3.14 15.81
C ILE A 300 -10.37 -4.24 15.41
N ARG A 301 -9.07 -3.95 15.44
CA ARG A 301 -8.02 -4.89 15.04
C ARG A 301 -7.16 -5.23 16.24
N ILE A 302 -6.93 -6.52 16.45
CA ILE A 302 -6.07 -7.04 17.50
C ILE A 302 -5.02 -7.90 16.82
N ASN A 303 -3.75 -7.52 16.94
CA ASN A 303 -2.64 -8.25 16.34
C ASN A 303 -1.58 -8.56 17.40
N TYR A 304 -0.98 -9.74 17.30
CA TYR A 304 0.28 -10.07 17.95
C TYR A 304 1.36 -10.21 16.88
N GLU A 305 2.46 -9.48 17.04
CA GLU A 305 3.62 -9.53 16.17
C GLU A 305 4.80 -10.13 16.93
N LYS A 306 5.38 -11.20 16.38
CA LYS A 306 6.61 -11.84 16.86
C LYS A 306 7.72 -11.55 15.87
N TYR A 307 8.78 -10.88 16.31
CA TYR A 307 9.96 -10.56 15.52
C TYR A 307 11.08 -11.57 15.77
N PHE A 308 11.83 -11.89 14.73
CA PHE A 308 12.98 -12.77 14.79
C PHE A 308 14.17 -12.07 14.15
N TYR A 309 15.24 -11.93 14.93
CA TYR A 309 16.48 -11.27 14.55
C TYR A 309 17.66 -12.22 14.71
N SER A 310 18.77 -11.94 14.03
CA SER A 310 20.06 -12.49 14.41
C SER A 310 20.50 -11.95 15.77
N LYS A 311 21.33 -12.71 16.49
CA LYS A 311 21.68 -12.43 17.91
C LYS A 311 22.31 -11.05 18.14
N GLU A 312 22.99 -10.50 17.13
CA GLU A 312 23.76 -9.25 17.23
C GLU A 312 23.09 -8.09 16.47
N ALA A 313 21.87 -8.29 15.96
CA ALA A 313 21.19 -7.26 15.18
C ALA A 313 20.86 -6.02 16.04
N PRO A 314 21.06 -4.79 15.51
CA PRO A 314 20.60 -3.58 16.17
C PRO A 314 19.06 -3.47 16.09
N ILE A 315 18.37 -3.80 17.19
CA ILE A 315 16.90 -3.81 17.26
C ILE A 315 16.36 -2.43 17.64
N LYS A 316 15.42 -1.91 16.84
CA LYS A 316 14.70 -0.67 17.15
C LYS A 316 13.62 -0.91 18.20
N ILE A 317 13.40 0.04 19.11
CA ILE A 317 12.33 -0.01 20.12
C ILE A 317 10.94 -0.21 19.47
N SER A 318 10.72 0.34 18.28
CA SER A 318 9.44 0.18 17.57
C SER A 318 9.32 -1.12 16.79
N GLU A 319 10.30 -2.03 16.84
CA GLU A 319 10.37 -3.27 16.06
C GLU A 319 10.70 -4.49 16.92
N GLN A 320 10.17 -4.49 18.14
CA GLN A 320 10.17 -5.63 19.07
C GLN A 320 8.81 -6.33 19.06
N ASP A 321 8.72 -7.46 19.76
CA ASP A 321 7.47 -8.17 19.95
C ASP A 321 6.41 -7.26 20.54
N LYS A 322 5.18 -7.36 20.02
CA LYS A 322 4.11 -6.50 20.49
C LYS A 322 2.72 -7.05 20.27
N ILE A 323 1.83 -6.65 21.17
CA ILE A 323 0.39 -6.69 20.97
C ILE A 323 -0.05 -5.30 20.49
N VAL A 324 -0.88 -5.25 19.45
CA VAL A 324 -1.45 -4.03 18.90
C VAL A 324 -2.96 -4.15 18.96
N VAL A 325 -3.62 -3.16 19.55
CA VAL A 325 -5.07 -2.97 19.50
C VAL A 325 -5.32 -1.65 18.77
N GLU A 326 -6.05 -1.69 17.66
CA GLU A 326 -6.38 -0.52 16.86
C GLU A 326 -7.89 -0.38 16.70
N LEU A 327 -8.36 0.86 16.83
CA LEU A 327 -9.69 1.28 16.41
C LEU A 327 -9.54 2.21 15.20
N MET A 328 -10.08 1.78 14.07
CA MET A 328 -10.07 2.53 12.82
C MET A 328 -11.49 2.91 12.44
N THR A 329 -11.68 4.13 11.95
CA THR A 329 -12.93 4.54 11.30
C THR A 329 -12.64 5.34 10.03
N ARG A 330 -13.41 5.06 8.98
CA ARG A 330 -13.41 5.81 7.71
C ARG A 330 -14.78 6.46 7.54
N PHE A 331 -14.79 7.76 7.28
CA PHE A 331 -15.98 8.56 7.03
C PHE A 331 -15.92 9.35 5.72
#